data_AF-A0A7S3MH07-F1
#
_entry.id   AF-A0A7S3MH07-F1
#
_cell.length_a   1.000
_cell.length_b   1.000
_cell.length_c   1.000
_cell.angle_alpha   90.00
_cell.angle_beta   90.00
_cell.angle_gamma   90.00
#
_symmetry.space_group_name_H-M   'P 1'
#
loop_
_entity.id
_entity.type
_entity.pdbx_description
1 polymer ?
#
loop_
_entity_poly.entity_id
_entity_poly.type
_entity_poly.pdbx_seq_one_letter_code
_entity_poly.pdbx_strand_id
1 'polypeptide(L)'
;MLLQIISLCAILATVSANSRTATPQMGWNSWNKFACDINEDLIKATADALVDTGLAKLGYNFVNLDDCWQASARDANGLIQADPVRFPSGLKALGEYIHAKGLKFGIYSSAGFKTCQAYPASLGLEEADAASYAAWGVDYLKYDNCYQDHGPPVNRYGAMSNALKASGRDIFYSLCEWGRENPAAWAPGIGA
;
A
#
# COMPACT_ATOMS: atom_id res chain seq x y z
N MET A 1 28.06 -57.02 19.70
CA MET A 1 27.72 -56.42 18.39
C MET A 1 26.25 -56.05 18.41
N LEU A 2 25.92 -54.84 18.87
CA LEU A 2 24.59 -54.24 18.66
C LEU A 2 24.83 -52.91 17.96
N LEU A 3 24.42 -52.79 16.69
CA LEU A 3 24.36 -51.50 16.01
C LEU A 3 23.02 -50.84 16.37
N GLN A 4 23.07 -49.71 17.08
CA GLN A 4 21.92 -48.81 17.22
C GLN A 4 21.82 -47.93 15.97
N ILE A 5 20.74 -48.10 15.23
CA ILE A 5 20.36 -47.26 14.09
C ILE A 5 19.78 -45.97 14.67
N ILE A 6 20.52 -44.86 14.57
CA ILE A 6 20.01 -43.53 14.88
C ILE A 6 19.18 -43.08 13.67
N SER A 7 17.85 -43.10 13.80
CA SER A 7 16.95 -42.51 12.82
C SER A 7 17.00 -40.99 12.96
N LEU A 8 17.61 -40.32 11.98
CA LEU A 8 17.65 -38.86 11.91
C LEU A 8 16.29 -38.37 11.38
N CYS A 9 15.40 -37.99 12.29
CA CYS A 9 14.17 -37.30 11.93
C CYS A 9 14.54 -35.89 11.47
N ALA A 10 14.53 -35.65 10.15
CA ALA A 10 14.76 -34.32 9.60
C ALA A 10 13.56 -33.44 9.92
N ILE A 11 13.72 -32.56 10.92
CA ILE A 11 12.77 -31.48 11.17
C ILE A 11 12.92 -30.51 10.00
N LEU A 12 12.01 -30.60 9.02
CA LEU A 12 11.81 -29.55 8.03
C LEU A 12 11.28 -28.33 8.79
N ALA A 13 12.18 -27.42 9.17
CA ALA A 13 11.79 -26.08 9.56
C ALA A 13 11.15 -25.43 8.34
N THR A 14 9.82 -25.29 8.36
CA THR A 14 9.11 -24.43 7.43
C THR A 14 9.57 -23.01 7.70
N VAL A 15 10.50 -22.49 6.91
CA VAL A 15 10.75 -21.05 6.84
C VAL A 15 9.44 -20.42 6.40
N SER A 16 8.78 -19.72 7.32
CA SER A 16 7.67 -18.84 6.98
C SER A 16 8.21 -17.81 5.99
N ALA A 17 7.74 -17.88 4.74
CA ALA A 17 8.09 -16.96 3.68
C ALA A 17 7.49 -15.56 3.94
N ASN A 18 7.98 -14.85 4.96
CA ASN A 18 7.45 -13.53 5.35
C ASN A 18 8.39 -12.36 5.02
N SER A 19 9.48 -12.56 4.29
CA SER A 19 10.25 -11.43 3.76
C SER A 19 9.81 -11.11 2.33
N ARG A 20 8.66 -10.43 2.17
CA ARG A 20 8.06 -10.12 0.85
C ARG A 20 8.88 -9.16 0.00
N THR A 21 9.90 -8.49 0.54
CA THR A 21 10.89 -7.78 -0.27
C THR A 21 12.31 -8.00 0.27
N ALA A 22 13.14 -8.70 -0.51
CA ALA A 22 14.55 -8.92 -0.17
C ALA A 22 15.40 -7.64 -0.23
N THR A 23 14.88 -6.59 -0.88
CA THR A 23 15.52 -5.29 -1.07
C THR A 23 14.54 -4.15 -0.76
N PRO A 24 15.01 -2.97 -0.36
CA PRO A 24 14.16 -1.79 -0.22
C PRO A 24 13.39 -1.48 -1.51
N GLN A 25 12.15 -1.02 -1.38
CA GLN A 25 11.34 -0.54 -2.50
C GLN A 25 11.96 0.70 -3.16
N MET A 26 11.79 0.82 -4.47
CA MET A 26 12.27 1.96 -5.25
C MET A 26 11.13 2.47 -6.15
N GLY A 27 10.99 3.79 -6.24
CA GLY A 27 9.93 4.41 -7.02
C GLY A 27 9.84 5.92 -6.81
N TRP A 28 8.66 6.44 -7.08
CA TRP A 28 8.32 7.86 -6.99
C TRP A 28 7.03 8.05 -6.18
N ASN A 29 6.90 9.20 -5.52
CA ASN A 29 5.72 9.60 -4.78
C ASN A 29 5.37 11.06 -5.12
N SER A 30 4.07 11.35 -5.25
CA SER A 30 3.59 12.66 -5.71
C SER A 30 3.78 13.83 -4.73
N TRP A 31 3.90 13.55 -3.43
CA TRP A 31 3.68 14.56 -2.39
C TRP A 31 4.67 15.72 -2.42
N ASN A 32 5.97 15.45 -2.39
CA ASN A 32 6.99 16.48 -2.15
C ASN A 32 7.00 17.61 -3.18
N LYS A 33 6.54 17.33 -4.41
CA LYS A 33 6.49 18.32 -5.48
C LYS A 33 5.08 18.88 -5.69
N PHE A 34 4.06 18.03 -5.60
CA PHE A 34 2.71 18.36 -6.09
C PHE A 34 1.69 18.57 -4.96
N ALA A 35 1.95 18.08 -3.74
CA ALA A 35 0.98 18.09 -2.66
C ALA A 35 -0.40 17.56 -3.14
N CYS A 36 -1.47 18.35 -2.98
CA CYS A 36 -2.80 18.01 -3.49
C CYS A 36 -3.04 18.33 -4.97
N ASP A 37 -2.10 18.95 -5.68
CA ASP A 37 -2.23 19.30 -7.10
C ASP A 37 -1.84 18.10 -7.99
N ILE A 38 -2.61 17.02 -7.85
CA ILE A 38 -2.44 15.78 -8.59
C ILE A 38 -3.68 15.45 -9.41
N ASN A 39 -3.48 14.93 -10.62
CA ASN A 39 -4.53 14.44 -11.50
C ASN A 39 -3.99 13.29 -12.37
N GLU A 40 -4.89 12.64 -13.08
CA GLU A 40 -4.60 11.48 -13.92
C GLU A 40 -3.49 11.74 -14.96
N ASP A 41 -3.54 12.88 -15.65
CA ASP A 41 -2.56 13.24 -16.68
C ASP A 41 -1.16 13.40 -16.10
N LEU A 42 -1.04 14.04 -14.93
CA LEU A 42 0.22 14.18 -14.21
C LEU A 42 0.81 12.80 -13.84
N ILE A 43 -0.02 11.90 -13.32
CA ILE A 43 0.45 10.56 -12.92
C ILE A 43 0.88 9.76 -14.16
N LYS A 44 0.11 9.80 -15.24
CA LYS A 44 0.46 9.14 -16.51
C LYS A 44 1.77 9.69 -17.09
N ALA A 45 1.92 11.02 -17.14
CA ALA A 45 3.15 11.65 -17.60
C ALA A 45 4.37 11.30 -16.72
N THR A 46 4.17 11.12 -15.41
CA THR A 46 5.23 10.69 -14.49
C THR A 46 5.61 9.23 -14.71
N ALA A 47 4.63 8.35 -14.94
CA ALA A 47 4.87 6.95 -15.29
C ALA A 47 5.65 6.84 -16.61
N ASP A 48 5.29 7.64 -17.62
CA ASP A 48 6.03 7.76 -18.87
C ASP A 48 7.47 8.20 -18.64
N ALA A 49 7.68 9.27 -17.85
CA ALA A 49 9.00 9.78 -17.56
C ALA A 49 9.90 8.74 -16.86
N LEU A 50 9.38 7.93 -15.93
CA LEU A 50 10.16 6.86 -15.29
C LEU A 50 10.68 5.84 -16.32
N VAL A 51 9.89 5.52 -17.33
CA VAL A 51 10.29 4.59 -18.41
C VAL A 51 11.27 5.27 -19.36
N ASP A 52 10.93 6.45 -19.86
CA ASP A 52 11.66 7.15 -20.92
C ASP A 52 13.04 7.61 -20.46
N THR A 53 13.16 8.03 -19.20
CA THR A 53 14.45 8.41 -18.60
C THR A 53 15.33 7.20 -18.25
N GLY A 54 14.77 5.98 -18.27
CA GLY A 54 15.46 4.74 -17.91
C GLY A 54 15.51 4.46 -16.41
N LEU A 55 14.89 5.28 -15.55
CA LEU A 55 14.84 5.04 -14.10
C LEU A 55 14.14 3.71 -13.76
N ALA A 56 13.09 3.35 -14.50
CA ALA A 56 12.43 2.04 -14.35
C ALA A 56 13.41 0.87 -14.57
N LYS A 57 14.35 1.00 -15.52
CA LYS A 57 15.39 -0.02 -15.77
C LYS A 57 16.38 -0.15 -14.62
N LEU A 58 16.49 0.88 -13.77
CA LEU A 58 17.31 0.90 -12.56
C LEU A 58 16.54 0.46 -11.31
N GLY A 59 15.26 0.09 -11.44
CA GLY A 59 14.43 -0.45 -10.37
C GLY A 59 13.39 0.51 -9.78
N TYR A 60 13.33 1.77 -10.22
CA TYR A 60 12.31 2.73 -9.77
C TYR A 60 10.94 2.41 -10.39
N ASN A 61 10.22 1.48 -9.76
CA ASN A 61 9.07 0.82 -10.38
C ASN A 61 7.74 1.15 -9.72
N PHE A 62 7.71 1.72 -8.51
CA PHE A 62 6.46 2.16 -7.88
C PHE A 62 6.10 3.60 -8.29
N VAL A 63 4.86 3.81 -8.70
CA VAL A 63 4.24 5.12 -8.96
C VAL A 63 3.18 5.35 -7.90
N ASN A 64 3.53 6.08 -6.84
CA ASN A 64 2.68 6.23 -5.66
C ASN A 64 1.93 7.57 -5.68
N LEU A 65 0.60 7.49 -5.70
CA LEU A 65 -0.26 8.62 -5.35
C LEU A 65 -0.17 8.81 -3.83
N ASP A 66 0.05 10.04 -3.41
CA ASP A 66 -0.09 10.44 -2.01
C ASP A 66 -1.51 10.98 -1.73
N ASP A 67 -1.70 11.74 -0.64
CA ASP A 67 -3.00 12.26 -0.22
C ASP A 67 -3.75 13.07 -1.32
N CYS A 68 -5.03 13.35 -1.08
CA CYS A 68 -5.91 14.14 -1.92
C CYS A 68 -6.31 13.49 -3.26
N TRP A 69 -6.13 12.18 -3.44
CA TRP A 69 -6.67 11.48 -4.62
C TRP A 69 -8.18 11.21 -4.51
N GLN A 70 -8.69 11.15 -3.27
CA GLN A 70 -10.05 10.76 -2.94
C GLN A 70 -11.04 11.86 -3.32
N ALA A 71 -12.26 11.46 -3.66
CA ALA A 71 -13.41 12.36 -3.56
C ALA A 71 -13.61 12.79 -2.09
N SER A 72 -14.23 13.95 -1.89
CA SER A 72 -14.49 14.48 -0.53
C SER A 72 -15.46 13.62 0.30
N ALA A 73 -16.21 12.73 -0.34
CA ALA A 73 -17.14 11.81 0.27
C ALA A 73 -17.01 10.40 -0.32
N ARG A 74 -17.39 9.41 0.49
CA ARG A 74 -17.63 8.02 0.06
C ARG A 74 -18.91 7.94 -0.78
N ASP A 75 -19.05 6.87 -1.55
CA ASP A 75 -20.29 6.63 -2.29
C ASP A 75 -21.45 6.21 -1.37
N ALA A 76 -22.63 5.98 -1.96
CA ALA A 76 -23.83 5.56 -1.23
C ALA A 76 -23.70 4.21 -0.50
N ASN A 77 -22.71 3.38 -0.89
CA ASN A 77 -22.42 2.09 -0.26
C ASN A 77 -21.32 2.21 0.81
N GLY A 78 -20.80 3.42 1.06
CA GLY A 78 -19.71 3.65 2.00
C GLY A 78 -18.32 3.34 1.43
N LEU A 79 -18.19 3.11 0.13
CA LEU A 79 -16.90 2.82 -0.50
C LEU A 79 -16.14 4.11 -0.80
N ILE A 80 -14.83 4.07 -0.58
CA ILE A 80 -13.92 5.16 -0.94
C ILE A 80 -13.88 5.30 -2.46
N GLN A 81 -13.88 6.55 -2.95
CA GLN A 81 -13.91 6.87 -4.38
C GLN A 81 -12.77 7.83 -4.71
N ALA A 82 -12.28 7.75 -5.93
CA ALA A 82 -11.38 8.78 -6.47
C ALA A 82 -12.16 10.05 -6.80
N ASP A 83 -11.50 11.20 -6.72
CA ASP A 83 -12.10 12.44 -7.20
C ASP A 83 -12.34 12.33 -8.72
N PRO A 84 -13.59 12.43 -9.21
CA PRO A 84 -13.91 12.18 -10.60
C PRO A 84 -13.46 13.31 -11.54
N VAL A 85 -13.10 14.48 -11.00
CA VAL A 85 -12.53 15.59 -11.78
C VAL A 85 -11.03 15.37 -11.95
N ARG A 86 -10.33 14.93 -10.90
CA ARG A 86 -8.89 14.66 -10.95
C ARG A 86 -8.56 13.35 -11.66
N PHE A 87 -9.42 12.33 -11.51
CA PHE A 87 -9.23 10.98 -12.05
C PHE A 87 -10.45 10.54 -12.85
N PRO A 88 -10.72 11.17 -14.02
CA PRO A 88 -11.95 10.97 -14.77
C PRO A 88 -12.12 9.54 -15.33
N SER A 89 -11.03 8.77 -15.51
CA SER A 89 -11.13 7.36 -15.91
C SER A 89 -11.25 6.39 -14.72
N GLY A 90 -11.08 6.89 -13.49
CA GLY A 90 -11.02 6.10 -12.27
C GLY A 90 -9.69 5.37 -12.07
N LEU A 91 -9.46 4.89 -10.83
CA LEU A 91 -8.15 4.33 -10.47
C LEU A 91 -7.86 2.96 -11.08
N LYS A 92 -8.89 2.18 -11.46
CA LYS A 92 -8.67 0.91 -12.16
C LYS A 92 -8.01 1.15 -13.52
N ALA A 93 -8.52 2.10 -14.30
CA ALA A 93 -7.96 2.45 -15.60
C ALA A 93 -6.55 3.06 -15.47
N LEU A 94 -6.33 3.88 -14.43
CA LEU A 94 -4.99 4.39 -14.11
C LEU A 94 -4.01 3.26 -13.74
N GLY A 95 -4.42 2.32 -12.90
CA GLY A 95 -3.63 1.15 -12.53
C GLY A 95 -3.26 0.30 -13.74
N GLU A 96 -4.22 0.01 -14.62
CA GLU A 96 -4.00 -0.71 -15.88
C GLU A 96 -2.99 0.02 -16.79
N TYR A 97 -3.08 1.35 -16.89
CA TYR A 97 -2.11 2.15 -17.64
C TYR A 97 -0.69 2.03 -17.07
N ILE A 98 -0.55 2.15 -15.74
CA ILE A 98 0.75 2.02 -15.04
C ILE A 98 1.32 0.61 -15.23
N HIS A 99 0.49 -0.43 -15.11
CA HIS A 99 0.91 -1.82 -15.33
C HIS A 99 1.34 -2.09 -16.77
N ALA A 100 0.68 -1.50 -17.76
CA ALA A 100 1.07 -1.62 -19.17
C ALA A 100 2.47 -1.04 -19.47
N LYS A 101 2.99 -0.17 -18.60
CA LYS A 101 4.35 0.38 -18.64
C LYS A 101 5.38 -0.51 -17.90
N GLY A 102 4.96 -1.62 -17.31
CA GLY A 102 5.79 -2.48 -16.46
C GLY A 102 6.05 -1.90 -15.06
N LEU A 103 5.29 -0.89 -14.66
CA LEU A 103 5.39 -0.24 -13.35
C LEU A 103 4.33 -0.79 -12.39
N LYS A 104 4.41 -0.38 -11.12
CA LYS A 104 3.52 -0.76 -10.01
C LYS A 104 2.76 0.45 -9.50
N PHE A 105 1.47 0.30 -9.25
CA PHE A 105 0.57 1.38 -8.84
C PHE A 105 0.46 1.46 -7.32
N GLY A 106 0.79 2.61 -6.72
CA GLY A 106 0.64 2.84 -5.29
C GLY A 106 -0.41 3.89 -4.93
N ILE A 107 -1.01 3.69 -3.77
CA ILE A 107 -2.05 4.57 -3.21
C ILE A 107 -1.75 4.93 -1.76
N TYR A 108 -2.52 5.87 -1.23
CA TYR A 108 -2.39 6.40 0.12
C TYR A 108 -3.72 6.35 0.89
N SER A 109 -3.66 6.04 2.17
CA SER A 109 -4.74 6.27 3.13
C SER A 109 -4.15 6.51 4.53
N SER A 110 -5.00 6.60 5.55
CA SER A 110 -4.58 6.72 6.95
C SER A 110 -5.32 5.73 7.85
N ALA A 111 -4.62 5.23 8.87
CA ALA A 111 -5.12 4.51 10.03
C ALA A 111 -5.87 5.46 11.01
N GLY A 112 -6.70 6.35 10.47
CA GLY A 112 -7.53 7.28 11.19
C GLY A 112 -8.84 7.55 10.47
N PHE A 113 -9.70 8.38 11.09
CA PHE A 113 -11.02 8.71 10.54
C PHE A 113 -10.94 9.57 9.28
N LYS A 114 -9.81 10.28 9.09
CA LYS A 114 -9.52 11.08 7.91
C LYS A 114 -8.03 11.02 7.57
N THR A 115 -7.69 11.34 6.33
CA THR A 115 -6.29 11.53 5.94
C THR A 115 -5.71 12.79 6.56
N CYS A 116 -4.40 13.02 6.43
CA CYS A 116 -3.78 14.23 6.93
C CYS A 116 -4.35 15.51 6.29
N GLN A 117 -4.81 15.44 5.03
CA GLN A 117 -5.54 16.52 4.34
C GLN A 117 -7.06 16.46 4.51
N ALA A 118 -7.54 15.71 5.52
CA ALA A 118 -8.95 15.63 5.92
C ALA A 118 -9.89 14.98 4.89
N TYR A 119 -9.38 14.14 3.98
CA TYR A 119 -10.18 13.30 3.08
C TYR A 119 -10.65 12.01 3.78
N PRO A 120 -11.61 11.26 3.21
CA PRO A 120 -11.97 9.93 3.71
C PRO A 120 -10.74 9.01 3.85
N ALA A 121 -10.62 8.37 5.01
CA ALA A 121 -9.58 7.38 5.32
C ALA A 121 -10.21 6.09 5.87
N SER A 122 -9.38 5.14 6.32
CA SER A 122 -9.77 3.73 6.37
C SER A 122 -9.97 3.14 7.77
N LEU A 123 -9.84 3.91 8.85
CA LEU A 123 -10.07 3.38 10.20
C LEU A 123 -11.51 2.88 10.36
N GLY A 124 -11.67 1.59 10.68
CA GLY A 124 -12.95 0.90 10.80
C GLY A 124 -13.61 0.50 9.47
N LEU A 125 -12.94 0.76 8.34
CA LEU A 125 -13.39 0.42 6.99
C LEU A 125 -12.30 -0.33 6.20
N GLU A 126 -11.36 -0.94 6.91
CA GLU A 126 -10.14 -1.52 6.33
C GLU A 126 -10.45 -2.61 5.30
N GLU A 127 -11.39 -3.52 5.58
CA GLU A 127 -11.77 -4.60 4.65
C GLU A 127 -12.36 -4.06 3.35
N ALA A 128 -13.28 -3.10 3.45
CA ALA A 128 -13.94 -2.50 2.28
C ALA A 128 -12.96 -1.69 1.42
N ASP A 129 -12.07 -0.93 2.07
CA ASP A 129 -11.08 -0.12 1.38
C ASP A 129 -9.99 -1.00 0.75
N ALA A 130 -9.49 -2.02 1.45
CA ALA A 130 -8.54 -2.98 0.90
C ALA A 130 -9.10 -3.75 -0.30
N ALA A 131 -10.38 -4.14 -0.25
CA ALA A 131 -11.06 -4.76 -1.39
C ALA A 131 -11.15 -3.81 -2.60
N SER A 132 -11.42 -2.53 -2.36
CA SER A 132 -11.44 -1.49 -3.40
C SER A 132 -10.05 -1.31 -4.03
N TYR A 133 -8.99 -1.24 -3.22
CA TYR A 133 -7.61 -1.13 -3.69
C TYR A 133 -7.20 -2.34 -4.53
N ALA A 134 -7.53 -3.56 -4.09
CA ALA A 134 -7.26 -4.78 -4.85
C ALA A 134 -8.02 -4.80 -6.19
N ALA A 135 -9.29 -4.38 -6.20
CA ALA A 135 -10.11 -4.30 -7.42
C ALA A 135 -9.58 -3.28 -8.44
N TRP A 136 -8.91 -2.21 -7.99
CA TRP A 136 -8.25 -1.22 -8.85
C TRP A 136 -6.84 -1.62 -9.26
N GLY A 137 -6.32 -2.75 -8.77
CA GLY A 137 -4.98 -3.22 -9.11
C GLY A 137 -3.86 -2.50 -8.38
N VAL A 138 -4.11 -1.92 -7.21
CA VAL A 138 -3.06 -1.31 -6.37
C VAL A 138 -2.03 -2.37 -5.97
N ASP A 139 -0.75 -2.01 -5.99
CA ASP A 139 0.40 -2.85 -5.62
C ASP A 139 1.11 -2.36 -4.35
N TYR A 140 0.77 -1.17 -3.87
CA TYR A 140 1.42 -0.50 -2.75
C TYR A 140 0.44 0.39 -2.00
N LEU A 141 0.39 0.28 -0.67
CA LEU A 141 -0.35 1.17 0.21
C LEU A 141 0.61 1.88 1.17
N LYS A 142 0.69 3.22 1.07
CA LYS A 142 1.19 4.08 2.17
C LYS A 142 0.04 4.30 3.16
N TYR A 143 0.26 3.99 4.44
CA TYR A 143 -0.77 4.06 5.47
C TYR A 143 -0.36 4.97 6.63
N ASP A 144 -0.91 6.18 6.64
CA ASP A 144 -0.60 7.26 7.59
C ASP A 144 -1.27 7.11 8.95
N ASN A 145 -1.05 8.04 9.87
CA ASN A 145 -1.50 7.99 11.26
C ASN A 145 -2.28 9.25 11.72
N CYS A 146 -2.67 10.13 10.80
CA CYS A 146 -3.48 11.32 11.11
C CYS A 146 -4.90 10.95 11.54
N TYR A 147 -5.56 11.81 12.35
CA TYR A 147 -6.95 11.64 12.83
C TYR A 147 -7.27 10.25 13.40
N GLN A 148 -6.27 9.62 14.02
CA GLN A 148 -6.40 8.32 14.68
C GLN A 148 -7.18 8.40 15.99
N ASP A 149 -7.64 7.24 16.48
CA ASP A 149 -8.52 7.08 17.65
C ASP A 149 -7.79 7.10 19.02
N HIS A 150 -6.49 7.37 19.04
CA HIS A 150 -5.59 7.25 20.20
C HIS A 150 -5.41 5.81 20.71
N GLY A 151 -5.88 4.82 19.94
CA GLY A 151 -5.68 3.41 20.19
C GLY A 151 -4.31 2.92 19.72
N PRO A 152 -3.87 1.74 20.21
CA PRO A 152 -2.55 1.20 19.91
C PRO A 152 -2.32 1.05 18.39
N PRO A 153 -1.20 1.56 17.83
CA PRO A 153 -0.93 1.51 16.40
C PRO A 153 -0.83 0.06 15.91
N VAL A 154 -0.29 -0.85 16.72
CA VAL A 154 -0.21 -2.28 16.35
C VAL A 154 -1.58 -2.86 16.00
N ASN A 155 -2.66 -2.41 16.66
CA ASN A 155 -4.02 -2.87 16.38
C ASN A 155 -4.55 -2.26 15.09
N ARG A 156 -4.41 -0.94 14.91
CA ARG A 156 -4.91 -0.22 13.73
C ARG A 156 -4.17 -0.62 12.45
N TYR A 157 -2.84 -0.67 12.51
CA TYR A 157 -2.03 -1.15 11.40
C TYR A 157 -2.22 -2.65 11.16
N GLY A 158 -2.47 -3.43 12.22
CA GLY A 158 -2.78 -4.86 12.12
C GLY A 158 -4.11 -5.13 11.42
N ALA A 159 -5.14 -4.33 11.67
CA ALA A 159 -6.44 -4.44 11.01
C ALA A 159 -6.30 -4.27 9.48
N MET A 160 -5.63 -3.21 9.03
CA MET A 160 -5.38 -3.00 7.60
C MET A 160 -4.46 -4.08 7.01
N SER A 161 -3.44 -4.54 7.74
CA SER A 161 -2.62 -5.67 7.27
C SER A 161 -3.45 -6.93 6.99
N ASN A 162 -4.37 -7.28 7.89
CA ASN A 162 -5.25 -8.43 7.72
C ASN A 162 -6.21 -8.22 6.54
N ALA A 163 -6.75 -7.01 6.39
CA ALA A 163 -7.60 -6.66 5.26
C ALA A 163 -6.86 -6.76 3.91
N LEU A 164 -5.62 -6.29 3.82
CA LEU A 164 -4.78 -6.42 2.62
C LEU A 164 -4.53 -7.90 2.28
N LYS A 165 -4.19 -8.73 3.26
CA LYS A 165 -4.01 -10.19 3.05
C LYS A 165 -5.31 -10.86 2.57
N ALA A 166 -6.44 -10.47 3.13
CA ALA A 166 -7.76 -11.00 2.78
C ALA A 166 -8.24 -10.55 1.39
N SER A 167 -7.72 -9.43 0.87
CA SER A 167 -8.11 -8.88 -0.44
C SER A 167 -7.77 -9.78 -1.64
N GLY A 168 -6.86 -10.74 -1.46
CA GLY A 168 -6.42 -11.65 -2.52
C GLY A 168 -5.42 -11.05 -3.52
N ARG A 169 -4.95 -9.81 -3.31
CA ARG A 169 -3.87 -9.17 -4.07
C ARG A 169 -2.67 -8.92 -3.17
N ASP A 170 -1.46 -9.15 -3.70
CA ASP A 170 -0.22 -8.80 -3.00
C ASP A 170 0.01 -7.29 -3.09
N ILE A 171 -0.20 -6.60 -1.96
CA ILE A 171 -0.09 -5.14 -1.84
C ILE A 171 1.02 -4.84 -0.83
N PHE A 172 2.10 -4.20 -1.28
CA PHE A 172 3.19 -3.79 -0.41
C PHE A 172 2.67 -2.80 0.63
N TYR A 173 2.92 -3.08 1.91
CA TYR A 173 2.35 -2.29 3.00
C TYR A 173 3.40 -1.40 3.67
N SER A 174 3.29 -0.09 3.45
CA SER A 174 4.19 0.92 3.98
C SER A 174 3.53 1.71 5.11
N LEU A 175 3.99 1.47 6.33
CA LEU A 175 3.49 2.13 7.53
C LEU A 175 4.09 3.53 7.68
N CYS A 176 3.27 4.49 8.11
CA CYS A 176 3.68 5.87 8.34
C CYS A 176 3.06 6.41 9.65
N GLU A 177 3.61 6.01 10.80
CA GLU A 177 3.30 6.61 12.11
C GLU A 177 4.44 7.48 12.67
N TRP A 178 5.36 7.87 11.78
CA TRP A 178 6.46 8.81 12.03
C TRP A 178 7.48 8.35 13.09
N GLY A 179 7.50 7.07 13.45
CA GLY A 179 8.42 6.52 14.43
C GLY A 179 8.03 6.81 15.89
N ARG A 180 6.81 7.29 16.14
CA ARG A 180 6.40 7.80 17.46
C ARG A 180 6.28 6.70 18.52
N GLU A 181 5.82 5.52 18.11
CA GLU A 181 5.57 4.39 19.01
C GLU A 181 6.48 3.20 18.70
N ASN A 182 7.73 3.49 18.32
CA ASN A 182 8.78 2.50 18.05
C ASN A 182 8.33 1.37 17.08
N PRO A 183 7.95 1.71 15.83
CA PRO A 183 7.45 0.74 14.85
C PRO A 183 8.42 -0.40 14.57
N ALA A 184 9.72 -0.18 14.75
CA ALA A 184 10.73 -1.23 14.60
C ALA A 184 10.48 -2.44 15.52
N ALA A 185 9.83 -2.26 16.67
CA ALA A 185 9.55 -3.33 17.62
C ALA A 185 8.33 -4.19 17.26
N TRP A 186 7.38 -3.68 16.45
CA TRP A 186 6.10 -4.37 16.22
C TRP A 186 5.69 -4.49 14.74
N ALA A 187 6.10 -3.55 13.87
CA ALA A 187 5.74 -3.56 12.46
C ALA A 187 6.14 -4.86 11.73
N PRO A 188 7.32 -5.46 11.97
CA PRO A 188 7.69 -6.73 11.36
C PRO A 188 6.74 -7.89 11.72
N GLY A 189 6.10 -7.83 12.91
CA GLY A 189 5.21 -8.88 13.40
C GLY A 189 3.81 -8.85 12.80
N ILE A 190 3.37 -7.69 12.30
CA ILE A 190 2.03 -7.56 11.72
C ILE A 190 2.03 -7.57 10.18
N GLY A 191 3.19 -7.51 9.53
CA GLY A 191 3.36 -7.21 8.10
C GLY A 191 2.35 -7.86 7.15
N ALA A 192 2.05 -7.16 6.04
CA ALA A 192 1.24 -7.65 4.93
C ALA A 192 2.09 -7.95 3.71
#